data_AF-A0A173ML08-F1
#
_entry.id   AF-A0A173ML08-F1
#
_cell.length_a   1.000
_cell.length_b   1.000
_cell.length_c   1.000
_cell.angle_alpha   90.00
_cell.angle_beta   90.00
_cell.angle_gamma   90.00
#
_symmetry.space_group_name_H-M   'P 1'
#
loop_
_entity.id
_entity.type
_entity.pdbx_description
1 polymer ?
#
loop_
_entity_poly.entity_id
_entity_poly.type
_entity_poly.pdbx_seq_one_letter_code
_entity_poly.pdbx_strand_id
1 'polypeptide(L)'
;MLTFGALKNNPISFMRPILLLVISCMLMQWAFAQTRSTTQTTVKGPAKEPVNVYAITDSLALLVPESATHTTDGIAAYISAHFKSDTDKTRAAFIWITHNIHYDVKNMFAINPYVSDAEKIRKVLDTRSGICEHFSLLFQQICSKVGIDCHIVSGYTRQKEYVDYIAHIWCAAKVQNKWFLFDPTWGAGSIINGTFVPSLKPQYYKAKGTALMASHMPFDFIWQLLNYPVTGDAFYTMPVRPDSSHVYCQYADSIKAMEQMDTALQYATQMRRLVSNGVKNTLCVTQLQYWRIKLQNLAVVDYNAGVMGFNKYIDYYNKQFRPARPDAEIQGMLTQCTIQLKAAADKLNIAEAQWEGLDESGRALRRQITDMQAKVKTQEEWLQQHFSKKAG
;
A
#
# COMPACT_ATOMS: atom_id res chain seq x y z
N MET A 1 24.13 -28.80 -40.32
CA MET A 1 25.13 -27.79 -39.92
C MET A 1 24.49 -26.42 -40.09
N LEU A 2 23.77 -25.94 -39.08
CA LEU A 2 23.17 -24.60 -39.03
C LEU A 2 23.58 -24.03 -37.68
N THR A 3 24.58 -23.16 -37.70
CA THR A 3 25.13 -22.49 -36.52
C THR A 3 24.15 -21.42 -36.06
N PHE A 4 23.40 -21.70 -35.00
CA PHE A 4 22.69 -20.66 -34.26
C PHE A 4 23.71 -19.86 -33.46
N GLY A 5 23.89 -18.59 -33.83
CA GLY A 5 24.77 -17.67 -33.12
C GLY A 5 24.33 -17.51 -31.68
N ALA A 6 25.26 -17.77 -30.76
CA ALA A 6 25.10 -17.44 -29.35
C ALA A 6 24.80 -15.94 -29.23
N LEU A 7 23.63 -15.61 -28.68
CA LEU A 7 23.35 -14.26 -28.19
C LEU A 7 24.29 -13.99 -27.02
N LYS A 8 25.44 -13.35 -27.33
CA LYS A 8 26.29 -12.72 -26.33
C LYS A 8 25.50 -11.58 -25.71
N ASN A 9 24.94 -11.83 -24.52
CA ASN A 9 24.40 -10.77 -23.69
C ASN A 9 25.56 -9.90 -23.18
N ASN A 10 25.72 -8.72 -23.78
CA ASN A 10 26.22 -7.57 -23.03
C ASN A 10 25.24 -7.32 -21.88
N PRO A 11 25.71 -7.04 -20.65
CA PRO A 11 24.85 -6.49 -19.62
C PRO A 11 24.47 -5.07 -20.06
N ILE A 12 23.36 -4.96 -20.79
CA ILE A 12 22.74 -3.68 -21.09
C ILE A 12 22.21 -3.15 -19.75
N SER A 13 23.02 -2.29 -19.13
CA SER A 13 22.64 -1.39 -18.05
C SER A 13 21.52 -0.47 -18.55
N PHE A 14 20.28 -0.93 -18.49
CA PHE A 14 19.09 -0.09 -18.65
C PHE A 14 18.15 -0.32 -17.47
N MET A 15 18.48 0.29 -16.34
CA MET A 15 17.48 0.71 -15.36
C MET A 15 17.78 2.15 -14.96
N ARG A 16 17.37 3.07 -15.84
CA ARG A 16 16.98 4.43 -15.45
C ARG A 16 15.60 4.68 -16.03
N PRO A 17 14.51 4.52 -15.27
CA PRO A 17 13.33 5.32 -15.50
C PRO A 17 13.57 6.68 -14.85
N ILE A 18 13.67 7.71 -15.70
CA ILE A 18 13.52 9.11 -15.31
C ILE A 18 12.11 9.24 -14.73
N LEU A 19 12.00 9.29 -13.40
CA LEU A 19 10.82 9.76 -12.69
C LEU A 19 11.11 11.21 -12.25
N LEU A 20 11.06 12.12 -13.23
CA LEU A 20 11.07 13.56 -13.00
C LEU A 20 9.94 14.14 -13.83
N LEU A 21 8.78 14.34 -13.20
CA LEU A 21 7.75 15.23 -13.72
C LEU A 21 6.78 15.65 -12.60
N VAL A 22 7.30 16.38 -11.61
CA VAL A 22 6.50 17.42 -10.93
C VAL A 22 7.47 18.53 -10.47
N ILE A 23 7.83 19.46 -11.34
CA ILE A 23 8.25 20.81 -10.93
C ILE A 23 7.69 21.82 -11.94
N SER A 24 7.09 22.88 -11.39
CA SER A 24 6.68 24.14 -12.01
C SER A 24 5.22 24.25 -12.48
N CYS A 25 4.34 24.68 -11.57
CA CYS A 25 3.85 26.07 -11.58
C CYS A 25 2.93 26.32 -10.38
N MET A 26 3.44 26.96 -9.33
CA MET A 26 2.61 27.67 -8.34
C MET A 26 3.34 28.95 -7.94
N LEU A 27 2.94 30.05 -8.57
CA LEU A 27 3.06 31.39 -8.02
C LEU A 27 1.64 31.99 -8.01
N MET A 28 1.30 32.60 -6.87
CA MET A 28 0.05 33.31 -6.56
C MET A 28 -1.17 32.39 -6.38
N GLN A 29 -1.95 32.43 -5.30
CA GLN A 29 -2.40 33.59 -4.53
C GLN A 29 -2.56 33.23 -3.03
N TRP A 30 -1.96 34.05 -2.18
CA TRP A 30 -2.36 34.26 -0.79
C TRP A 30 -3.18 35.55 -0.76
N ALA A 31 -4.45 35.51 -0.33
CA ALA A 31 -5.16 36.66 0.24
C ALA A 31 -6.59 36.29 0.68
N PHE A 32 -6.82 36.48 1.99
CA PHE A 32 -8.09 36.82 2.65
C PHE A 32 -9.32 35.89 2.51
N ALA A 33 -9.68 35.28 3.64
CA ALA A 33 -11.00 35.50 4.25
C ALA A 33 -10.98 35.10 5.74
N GLN A 34 -10.56 36.02 6.61
CA GLN A 34 -11.07 36.07 7.97
C GLN A 34 -12.16 37.13 8.01
N THR A 35 -13.42 36.72 7.83
CA THR A 35 -14.56 37.52 8.28
C THR A 35 -14.94 37.03 9.67
N ARG A 36 -14.85 37.96 10.64
CA ARG A 36 -15.38 37.80 11.99
C ARG A 36 -16.87 37.47 11.88
N SER A 37 -17.26 36.25 12.25
CA SER A 37 -18.63 35.97 12.65
C SER A 37 -18.76 36.33 14.12
N THR A 38 -19.43 37.44 14.42
CA THR A 38 -20.02 37.69 15.74
C THR A 38 -21.20 36.75 15.92
N THR A 39 -20.94 35.53 16.37
CA THR A 39 -21.97 34.65 16.89
C THR A 39 -22.12 34.90 18.38
N GLN A 40 -23.33 35.26 18.81
CA GLN A 40 -23.69 35.44 20.22
C GLN A 40 -23.38 34.15 21.00
N THR A 41 -22.42 34.26 21.93
CA THR A 41 -22.14 33.23 22.92
C THR A 41 -23.30 33.12 23.89
N THR A 42 -24.13 32.10 23.71
CA THR A 42 -24.88 31.54 24.85
C THR A 42 -23.86 30.87 25.76
N VAL A 43 -23.70 31.42 26.97
CA VAL A 43 -22.83 30.87 28.01
C VAL A 43 -23.44 29.54 28.46
N LYS A 44 -23.00 28.43 27.85
CA LYS A 44 -23.15 27.11 28.48
C LYS A 44 -22.18 27.08 29.66
N GLY A 45 -22.69 26.75 30.85
CA GLY A 45 -21.87 26.49 32.03
C GLY A 45 -20.77 25.47 31.75
N PRO A 46 -19.71 25.40 32.57
CA PRO A 46 -18.54 24.58 32.29
C PRO A 46 -18.96 23.14 32.04
N ALA A 47 -18.85 22.71 30.77
CA ALA A 47 -18.97 21.30 30.45
C ALA A 47 -17.91 20.58 31.27
N LYS A 48 -18.29 19.59 32.07
CA LYS A 48 -17.32 18.71 32.74
C LYS A 48 -16.39 18.19 31.65
N GLU A 49 -15.10 18.48 31.79
CA GLU A 49 -14.05 17.90 30.95
C GLU A 49 -14.28 16.38 30.86
N PRO A 50 -14.35 15.80 29.65
CA PRO A 50 -14.58 14.38 29.50
C PRO A 50 -13.46 13.61 30.21
N VAL A 51 -13.83 12.65 31.06
CA VAL A 51 -12.87 11.85 31.83
C VAL A 51 -11.99 11.04 30.86
N ASN A 52 -10.67 11.25 30.92
CA ASN A 52 -9.72 10.43 30.17
C ASN A 52 -9.63 9.02 30.79
N VAL A 53 -10.41 8.09 30.24
CA VAL A 53 -10.43 6.68 30.67
C VAL A 53 -9.10 5.95 30.43
N TYR A 54 -8.15 6.55 29.70
CA TYR A 54 -6.84 5.98 29.39
C TYR A 54 -5.70 6.59 30.22
N ALA A 55 -5.97 7.44 31.21
CA ALA A 55 -4.92 8.21 31.90
C ALA A 55 -3.74 7.37 32.45
N ILE A 56 -4.02 6.19 32.99
CA ILE A 56 -2.98 5.26 33.47
C ILE A 56 -2.17 4.70 32.31
N THR A 57 -2.84 4.20 31.27
CA THR A 57 -2.20 3.67 30.06
C THR A 57 -1.34 4.72 29.37
N ASP A 58 -1.84 5.95 29.24
CA ASP A 58 -1.13 7.08 28.66
C ASP A 58 0.15 7.38 29.44
N SER A 59 0.05 7.45 30.77
CA SER A 59 1.21 7.72 31.64
C SER A 59 2.28 6.62 31.53
N LEU A 60 1.87 5.35 31.59
CA LEU A 60 2.79 4.21 31.50
C LEU A 60 3.43 4.08 30.10
N ALA A 61 2.72 4.47 29.04
CA ALA A 61 3.24 4.45 27.67
C ALA A 61 4.38 5.46 27.45
N LEU A 62 4.43 6.52 28.26
CA LEU A 62 5.51 7.51 28.21
C LEU A 62 6.75 7.09 29.03
N LEU A 63 6.68 5.99 29.78
CA LEU A 63 7.78 5.45 30.58
C LEU A 63 8.59 4.36 29.86
N VAL A 64 8.41 4.18 28.54
CA VAL A 64 9.25 3.27 27.74
C VAL A 64 10.72 3.71 27.91
N PRO A 65 11.62 2.83 28.40
CA PRO A 65 13.02 3.20 28.62
C PRO A 65 13.68 3.63 27.31
N GLU A 66 14.50 4.68 27.33
CA GLU A 66 15.14 5.22 26.12
C GLU A 66 15.88 4.14 25.32
N SER A 67 16.58 3.22 26.00
CA SER A 67 17.28 2.10 25.35
C SER A 67 16.37 1.19 24.51
N ALA A 68 15.08 1.13 24.82
CA ALA A 68 14.09 0.34 24.08
C ALA A 68 13.45 1.10 22.90
N THR A 69 13.58 2.43 22.87
CA THR A 69 12.86 3.29 21.91
C THR A 69 13.50 3.40 20.52
N HIS A 70 14.69 2.81 20.33
CA HIS A 70 15.40 2.81 19.04
C HIS A 70 14.94 1.71 18.09
N THR A 71 14.07 0.79 18.55
CA THR A 71 13.50 -0.26 17.71
C THR A 71 12.03 -0.45 18.03
N THR A 72 11.25 -0.88 17.03
CA THR A 72 9.86 -1.28 17.26
C THR A 72 9.76 -2.53 18.13
N ASP A 73 10.78 -3.39 18.15
CA ASP A 73 10.88 -4.55 19.05
C ASP A 73 10.99 -4.13 20.53
N GLY A 74 11.87 -3.19 20.86
CA GLY A 74 12.02 -2.71 22.24
C GLY A 74 10.74 -2.05 22.76
N ILE A 75 10.11 -1.20 21.94
CA ILE A 75 8.83 -0.56 22.28
C ILE A 75 7.72 -1.61 22.46
N ALA A 76 7.59 -2.56 21.53
CA ALA A 76 6.58 -3.61 21.60
C ALA A 76 6.79 -4.57 22.78
N ALA A 77 8.04 -4.88 23.12
CA ALA A 77 8.38 -5.70 24.30
C ALA A 77 7.95 -5.01 25.59
N TYR A 78 8.24 -3.71 25.74
CA TYR A 78 7.76 -2.93 26.88
C TYR A 78 6.23 -2.93 26.95
N ILE A 79 5.55 -2.66 25.84
CA ILE A 79 4.08 -2.63 25.79
C ILE A 79 3.50 -4.00 26.17
N SER A 80 4.07 -5.09 25.68
CA SER A 80 3.59 -6.45 25.98
C SER A 80 3.80 -6.85 27.44
N ALA A 81 4.86 -6.34 28.07
CA ALA A 81 5.12 -6.59 29.49
C ALA A 81 4.10 -5.86 30.40
N HIS A 82 3.74 -4.62 30.06
CA HIS A 82 2.92 -3.74 30.91
C HIS A 82 1.43 -3.77 30.63
N PHE A 83 1.01 -4.16 29.42
CA PHE A 83 -0.40 -4.10 29.01
C PHE A 83 -0.91 -5.47 28.53
N LYS A 84 -2.11 -5.83 28.98
CA LYS A 84 -2.73 -7.13 28.64
C LYS A 84 -3.78 -7.02 27.55
N SER A 85 -4.62 -5.99 27.59
CA SER A 85 -5.72 -5.84 26.65
C SER A 85 -5.27 -5.23 25.32
N ASP A 86 -5.92 -5.61 24.21
CA ASP A 86 -5.68 -4.98 22.89
C ASP A 86 -5.89 -3.46 22.94
N THR A 87 -6.85 -3.01 23.74
CA THR A 87 -7.16 -1.59 23.88
C THR A 87 -5.99 -0.85 24.55
N ASP A 88 -5.42 -1.40 25.62
CA ASP A 88 -4.28 -0.77 26.28
C ASP A 88 -3.02 -0.82 25.44
N LYS A 89 -2.78 -1.95 24.76
CA LYS A 89 -1.64 -2.11 23.84
C LYS A 89 -1.69 -1.13 22.67
N THR A 90 -2.83 -1.03 21.98
CA THR A 90 -2.99 -0.06 20.88
C THR A 90 -2.95 1.38 21.38
N ARG A 91 -3.52 1.68 22.55
CA ARG A 91 -3.42 3.01 23.16
C ARG A 91 -1.98 3.37 23.48
N ALA A 92 -1.22 2.48 24.10
CA ALA A 92 0.17 2.72 24.45
C ALA A 92 1.03 2.96 23.21
N ALA A 93 0.85 2.17 22.15
CA ALA A 93 1.53 2.39 20.86
C ALA A 93 1.18 3.77 20.27
N PHE A 94 -0.11 4.12 20.25
CA PHE A 94 -0.57 5.41 19.74
C PHE A 94 0.00 6.59 20.54
N ILE A 95 -0.05 6.53 21.86
CA ILE A 95 0.48 7.57 22.74
C ILE A 95 1.98 7.71 22.60
N TRP A 96 2.71 6.60 22.62
CA TRP A 96 4.16 6.65 22.46
C TRP A 96 4.54 7.34 21.13
N ILE A 97 3.91 6.96 20.01
CA ILE A 97 4.21 7.57 18.71
C ILE A 97 3.83 9.06 18.68
N THR A 98 2.60 9.39 19.08
CA THR A 98 2.07 10.77 19.02
C THR A 98 2.84 11.76 19.91
N HIS A 99 3.49 11.26 20.96
CA HIS A 99 4.29 12.08 21.86
C HIS A 99 5.76 12.18 21.44
N ASN A 100 6.32 11.11 20.85
CA ASN A 100 7.76 11.02 20.58
C ASN A 100 8.16 11.38 19.15
N ILE A 101 7.23 11.40 18.19
CA ILE A 101 7.53 11.68 16.78
C ILE A 101 6.94 13.03 16.36
N HIS A 102 7.78 13.88 15.78
CA HIS A 102 7.39 15.19 15.26
C HIS A 102 7.11 15.12 13.75
N TYR A 103 6.06 15.82 13.30
CA TYR A 103 5.77 15.88 11.88
C TYR A 103 6.81 16.71 11.11
N ASP A 104 7.43 16.12 10.11
CA ASP A 104 8.42 16.75 9.25
C ASP A 104 7.74 17.56 8.15
N VAL A 105 7.35 18.79 8.49
CA VAL A 105 6.69 19.73 7.56
C VAL A 105 7.57 20.00 6.34
N LYS A 106 8.90 20.08 6.51
CA LYS A 106 9.85 20.44 5.43
C LYS A 106 9.90 19.36 4.36
N ASN A 107 9.81 18.09 4.77
CA ASN A 107 9.90 16.94 3.88
C ASN A 107 8.55 16.26 3.63
N MET A 108 7.41 16.92 3.90
CA MET A 108 6.08 16.32 3.74
C MET A 108 5.79 15.79 2.32
N PHE A 109 6.45 16.36 1.31
CA PHE A 109 6.34 15.95 -0.10
C PHE A 109 7.43 14.98 -0.55
N ALA A 110 8.46 14.76 0.27
CA ALA A 110 9.66 14.01 -0.10
C ALA A 110 9.47 12.51 0.19
N ILE A 111 8.62 11.86 -0.60
CA ILE A 111 8.40 10.41 -0.52
C ILE A 111 9.44 9.69 -1.37
N ASN A 112 10.20 8.77 -0.76
CA ASN A 112 11.15 7.93 -1.47
C ASN A 112 10.66 6.47 -1.52
N PRO A 113 10.12 6.00 -2.66
CA PRO A 113 9.59 4.65 -2.78
C PRO A 113 10.66 3.56 -2.88
N TYR A 114 11.95 3.92 -2.96
CA TYR A 114 13.07 2.98 -3.10
C TYR A 114 13.69 2.58 -1.76
N VAL A 115 13.26 3.18 -0.67
CA VAL A 115 13.73 2.88 0.69
C VAL A 115 12.82 1.82 1.30
N SER A 116 13.43 0.79 1.91
CA SER A 116 12.67 -0.27 2.59
C SER A 116 11.93 0.28 3.83
N ASP A 117 10.81 -0.34 4.20
CA ASP A 117 10.06 0.07 5.39
C ASP A 117 10.90 -0.04 6.67
N ALA A 118 11.77 -1.05 6.77
CA ALA A 118 12.70 -1.21 7.90
C ALA A 118 13.66 -0.02 8.02
N GLU A 119 14.19 0.47 6.90
CA GLU A 119 15.06 1.63 6.89
C GLU A 119 14.31 2.93 7.21
N LYS A 120 13.09 3.10 6.67
CA LYS A 120 12.21 4.23 7.02
C LYS A 120 11.92 4.28 8.53
N ILE A 121 11.57 3.14 9.11
CA ILE A 121 11.30 2.98 10.55
C ILE A 121 12.53 3.33 11.37
N ARG A 122 13.69 2.76 11.04
CA ARG A 122 14.94 3.07 11.74
C ARG A 122 15.22 4.57 11.69
N LYS A 123 15.11 5.19 10.51
CA LYS A 123 15.35 6.63 10.35
C LYS A 123 14.42 7.46 11.23
N VAL A 124 13.11 7.19 11.26
CA VAL A 124 12.18 8.00 12.09
C VAL A 124 12.39 7.78 13.59
N LEU A 125 12.80 6.58 14.03
CA LEU A 125 13.14 6.33 15.42
C LEU A 125 14.43 7.07 15.81
N ASP A 126 15.42 7.13 14.92
CA ASP A 126 16.67 7.84 15.14
C ASP A 126 16.48 9.37 15.15
N THR A 127 15.70 9.92 14.21
CA THR A 127 15.51 11.37 14.05
C THR A 127 14.36 11.94 14.88
N ARG A 128 13.47 11.09 15.40
CA ARG A 128 12.19 11.47 16.03
C ARG A 128 11.33 12.38 15.15
N SER A 129 11.48 12.29 13.82
CA SER A 129 10.78 13.15 12.87
C SER A 129 10.44 12.42 11.58
N GLY A 130 9.20 12.57 11.12
CA GLY A 130 8.71 11.88 9.93
C GLY A 130 7.38 12.42 9.40
N ILE A 131 6.87 11.81 8.33
CA ILE A 131 5.61 12.17 7.67
C ILE A 131 4.57 11.08 7.94
N CYS A 132 3.35 11.21 7.39
CA CYS A 132 2.24 10.30 7.68
C CYS A 132 2.56 8.81 7.45
N GLU A 133 3.36 8.50 6.43
CA GLU A 133 3.88 7.14 6.17
C GLU A 133 4.66 6.60 7.39
N HIS A 134 5.59 7.38 7.94
CA HIS A 134 6.42 6.96 9.07
C HIS A 134 5.61 6.70 10.34
N PHE A 135 4.66 7.59 10.66
CA PHE A 135 3.77 7.42 11.81
C PHE A 135 2.94 6.14 11.68
N SER A 136 2.40 5.88 10.48
CA SER A 136 1.57 4.71 10.21
C SER A 136 2.38 3.41 10.21
N LEU A 137 3.57 3.41 9.61
CA LEU A 137 4.49 2.25 9.63
C LEU A 137 4.91 1.89 11.07
N LEU A 138 5.25 2.88 11.91
CA LEU A 138 5.56 2.65 13.32
C LEU A 138 4.38 2.02 14.05
N PHE A 139 3.17 2.58 13.88
CA PHE A 139 1.97 2.06 14.54
C PHE A 139 1.67 0.63 14.10
N GLN A 140 1.68 0.36 12.79
CA GLN A 140 1.46 -0.97 12.25
C GLN A 140 2.46 -2.00 12.80
N GLN A 141 3.75 -1.66 12.79
CA GLN A 141 4.81 -2.57 13.22
C GLN A 141 4.77 -2.86 14.71
N ILE A 142 4.50 -1.85 15.54
CA ILE A 142 4.31 -2.05 16.98
C ILE A 142 3.05 -2.90 17.23
N CYS A 143 1.92 -2.59 16.58
CA CYS A 143 0.69 -3.39 16.68
C CYS A 143 0.91 -4.85 16.31
N SER A 144 1.56 -5.12 15.17
CA SER A 144 1.86 -6.48 14.72
C SER A 144 2.70 -7.24 15.76
N LYS A 145 3.75 -6.61 16.31
CA LYS A 145 4.63 -7.22 17.32
C LYS A 145 3.95 -7.48 18.67
N VAL A 146 2.87 -6.78 19.00
CA VAL A 146 2.08 -7.02 20.23
C VAL A 146 0.85 -7.93 19.99
N GLY A 147 0.75 -8.53 18.79
CA GLY A 147 -0.27 -9.50 18.41
C GLY A 147 -1.58 -8.89 17.91
N ILE A 148 -1.53 -7.70 17.32
CA ILE A 148 -2.72 -6.96 16.87
C ILE A 148 -2.66 -6.78 15.35
N ASP A 149 -3.67 -7.31 14.65
CA ASP A 149 -3.82 -7.15 13.21
C ASP A 149 -3.97 -5.66 12.87
N CYS A 150 -3.05 -5.14 12.06
CA CYS A 150 -3.02 -3.74 11.67
C CYS A 150 -2.65 -3.60 10.20
N HIS A 151 -3.46 -2.84 9.47
CA HIS A 151 -3.27 -2.54 8.06
C HIS A 151 -2.99 -1.07 7.86
N ILE A 152 -2.06 -0.77 6.96
CA ILE A 152 -1.87 0.57 6.43
C ILE A 152 -3.03 0.88 5.48
N VAL A 153 -3.64 2.04 5.64
CA VAL A 153 -4.71 2.54 4.78
C VAL A 153 -4.21 3.82 4.10
N SER A 154 -4.18 3.80 2.77
CA SER A 154 -3.88 4.99 1.97
C SER A 154 -5.16 5.62 1.41
N GLY A 155 -5.13 6.94 1.29
CA GLY A 155 -6.25 7.72 0.80
C GLY A 155 -5.91 9.18 0.65
N TYR A 156 -6.91 10.03 0.81
CA TYR A 156 -6.76 11.47 0.84
C TYR A 156 -7.63 12.06 1.93
N THR A 157 -7.27 13.27 2.36
CA THR A 157 -7.98 13.99 3.41
C THR A 157 -8.64 15.24 2.87
N ARG A 158 -9.53 15.82 3.67
CA ARG A 158 -10.07 17.15 3.43
C ARG A 158 -10.12 17.94 4.72
N GLN A 159 -10.01 19.25 4.57
CA GLN A 159 -10.22 20.22 5.63
C GLN A 159 -11.34 21.16 5.21
N LYS A 160 -12.46 21.10 5.94
CA LYS A 160 -13.71 21.76 5.55
C LYS A 160 -14.16 21.29 4.15
N GLU A 161 -14.26 22.19 3.19
CA GLU A 161 -14.71 21.92 1.82
C GLU A 161 -13.55 21.60 0.86
N TYR A 162 -12.30 21.67 1.33
CA TYR A 162 -11.12 21.52 0.49
C TYR A 162 -10.47 20.17 0.70
N VAL A 163 -10.38 19.38 -0.37
CA VAL A 163 -9.59 18.15 -0.41
C VAL A 163 -8.11 18.51 -0.51
N ASP A 164 -7.30 17.87 0.32
CA ASP A 164 -5.85 18.05 0.31
C ASP A 164 -5.27 17.50 -1.00
N TYR A 165 -4.21 18.14 -1.49
CA TYR A 165 -3.55 17.78 -2.76
C TYR A 165 -2.44 16.73 -2.58
N ILE A 166 -2.28 16.22 -1.36
CA ILE A 166 -1.31 15.18 -0.99
C ILE A 166 -2.10 13.97 -0.51
N ALA A 167 -1.66 12.78 -0.92
CA ALA A 167 -2.19 11.55 -0.32
C ALA A 167 -1.86 11.50 1.18
N HIS A 168 -2.74 10.86 1.93
CA HIS A 168 -2.56 10.63 3.36
C HIS A 168 -2.58 9.13 3.66
N ILE A 169 -1.89 8.76 4.74
CA ILE A 169 -1.76 7.38 5.18
C ILE A 169 -2.06 7.32 6.67
N TRP A 170 -2.90 6.36 7.04
CA TRP A 170 -3.28 6.05 8.42
C TRP A 170 -3.36 4.53 8.58
N CYS A 171 -3.95 4.04 9.69
CA CYS A 171 -4.04 2.62 10.00
C CYS A 171 -5.47 2.17 10.29
N ALA A 172 -5.77 0.91 10.00
CA ALA A 172 -6.91 0.17 10.53
C ALA A 172 -6.40 -0.98 11.39
N ALA A 173 -6.82 -1.06 12.65
CA ALA A 173 -6.40 -2.15 13.54
C ALA A 173 -7.59 -2.86 14.19
N LYS A 174 -7.44 -4.17 14.42
CA LYS A 174 -8.47 -5.02 15.00
C LYS A 174 -8.31 -5.08 16.52
N VAL A 175 -9.15 -4.35 17.23
CA VAL A 175 -9.13 -4.28 18.71
C VAL A 175 -10.34 -5.04 19.25
N GLN A 176 -10.11 -6.08 20.06
CA GLN A 176 -11.19 -6.91 20.62
C GLN A 176 -12.13 -7.45 19.52
N ASN A 177 -11.52 -7.99 18.46
CA ASN A 177 -12.20 -8.56 17.29
C ASN A 177 -13.05 -7.58 16.46
N LYS A 178 -12.87 -6.26 16.64
CA LYS A 178 -13.54 -5.21 15.85
C LYS A 178 -12.52 -4.28 15.20
N TRP A 179 -12.76 -3.92 13.94
CA TRP A 179 -11.92 -2.99 13.22
C TRP A 179 -12.21 -1.54 13.65
N PHE A 180 -11.15 -0.77 13.87
CA PHE A 180 -11.19 0.67 14.11
C PHE A 180 -10.10 1.37 13.30
N LEU A 181 -10.26 2.67 13.10
CA LEU A 181 -9.29 3.49 12.40
C LEU A 181 -8.42 4.27 13.38
N PHE A 182 -7.15 4.45 13.01
CA PHE A 182 -6.13 5.11 13.82
C PHE A 182 -5.32 6.02 12.91
N ASP A 183 -5.33 7.32 13.19
CA ASP A 183 -4.43 8.26 12.54
C ASP A 183 -3.44 8.83 13.56
N PRO A 184 -2.28 8.17 13.74
CA PRO A 184 -1.25 8.66 14.66
C PRO A 184 -0.65 10.00 14.20
N THR A 185 -0.77 10.37 12.93
CA THR A 185 -0.24 11.63 12.41
C THR A 185 -1.11 12.81 12.86
N TRP A 186 -2.41 12.76 12.55
CA TRP A 186 -3.35 13.80 12.97
C TRP A 186 -3.62 13.71 14.48
N GLY A 187 -3.44 12.53 15.08
CA GLY A 187 -3.43 12.31 16.52
C GLY A 187 -2.32 13.05 17.27
N ALA A 188 -1.18 13.30 16.62
CA ALA A 188 -0.01 13.91 17.25
C ALA A 188 -0.08 15.45 17.35
N GLY A 189 -0.84 16.11 16.47
CA GLY A 189 -0.90 17.56 16.46
C GLY A 189 -1.52 18.19 15.22
N SER A 190 -1.16 19.44 14.97
CA SER A 190 -1.60 20.21 13.79
C SER A 190 -0.44 20.98 13.18
N ILE A 191 -0.56 21.35 11.92
CA ILE A 191 0.29 22.38 11.33
C ILE A 191 -0.40 23.72 11.54
N ILE A 192 0.26 24.65 12.24
CA ILE A 192 -0.20 26.02 12.48
C ILE A 192 0.86 26.95 11.91
N ASN A 193 0.47 27.82 10.97
CA ASN A 193 1.37 28.77 10.30
C ASN A 193 2.64 28.10 9.73
N GLY A 194 2.48 26.94 9.09
CA GLY A 194 3.60 26.19 8.50
C GLY A 194 4.52 25.49 9.51
N THR A 195 4.15 25.43 10.78
CA THR A 195 4.93 24.75 11.84
C THR A 195 4.10 23.66 12.50
N PHE A 196 4.69 22.51 12.75
CA PHE A 196 4.04 21.45 13.51
C PHE A 196 3.94 21.83 14.99
N VAL A 197 2.73 21.79 15.53
CA VAL A 197 2.41 22.03 16.94
C VAL A 197 1.88 20.73 17.53
N PRO A 198 2.65 20.05 18.40
CA PRO A 198 2.19 18.85 19.10
C PRO A 198 0.96 19.16 19.95
N SER A 199 -0.06 18.33 19.81
CA SER A 199 -1.27 18.38 20.62
C SER A 199 -2.00 17.07 20.42
N LEU A 200 -2.05 16.24 21.46
CA LEU A 200 -2.77 14.96 21.39
C LEU A 200 -4.23 15.21 21.01
N LYS A 201 -4.69 14.53 19.97
CA LYS A 201 -6.08 14.59 19.47
C LYS A 201 -6.75 13.22 19.61
N PRO A 202 -7.47 12.95 20.72
CA PRO A 202 -8.03 11.64 21.03
C PRO A 202 -9.01 11.10 19.98
N GLN A 203 -9.65 11.97 19.19
CA GLN A 203 -10.61 11.56 18.17
C GLN A 203 -10.00 10.73 17.02
N TYR A 204 -8.67 10.74 16.86
CA TYR A 204 -7.96 9.93 15.86
C TYR A 204 -7.47 8.58 16.42
N TYR A 205 -7.74 8.30 17.70
CA TYR A 205 -7.51 7.00 18.31
C TYR A 205 -8.81 6.18 18.32
N LYS A 206 -8.78 4.95 17.81
CA LYS A 206 -9.94 4.04 17.77
C LYS A 206 -11.18 4.70 17.15
N ALA A 207 -10.97 5.50 16.11
CA ALA A 207 -12.01 6.23 15.42
C ALA A 207 -12.97 5.26 14.71
N LYS A 208 -14.27 5.53 14.81
CA LYS A 208 -15.29 4.83 14.02
C LYS A 208 -15.24 5.32 12.58
N GLY A 209 -15.53 4.43 11.62
CA GLY A 209 -15.65 4.77 10.21
C GLY A 209 -16.53 6.01 9.97
N THR A 210 -17.72 6.04 10.58
CA THR A 210 -18.66 7.17 10.45
C THR A 210 -18.10 8.51 10.91
N ALA A 211 -17.18 8.51 11.88
CA ALA A 211 -16.55 9.74 12.35
C ALA A 211 -15.38 10.13 11.44
N LEU A 212 -14.53 9.18 11.04
CA LEU A 212 -13.35 9.49 10.24
C LEU A 212 -13.69 9.88 8.80
N MET A 213 -14.78 9.38 8.23
CA MET A 213 -15.25 9.77 6.88
C MET A 213 -15.62 11.25 6.77
N ALA A 214 -15.70 11.99 7.88
CA ALA A 214 -15.82 13.44 7.84
C ALA A 214 -14.58 14.12 7.21
N SER A 215 -13.40 13.50 7.30
CA SER A 215 -12.13 14.08 6.83
C SER A 215 -11.24 13.13 6.03
N HIS A 216 -11.41 11.81 6.11
CA HIS A 216 -10.51 10.83 5.46
C HIS A 216 -11.28 9.96 4.49
N MET A 217 -10.86 9.89 3.23
CA MET A 217 -11.41 8.99 2.22
C MET A 217 -10.33 7.99 1.80
N PRO A 218 -10.45 6.69 2.13
CA PRO A 218 -9.52 5.68 1.65
C PRO A 218 -9.69 5.46 0.15
N PHE A 219 -8.60 5.08 -0.52
CA PHE A 219 -8.67 4.70 -1.93
C PHE A 219 -9.46 3.39 -2.13
N ASP A 220 -9.37 2.46 -1.18
CA ASP A 220 -10.22 1.29 -1.15
C ASP A 220 -11.31 1.43 -0.08
N PHE A 221 -12.56 1.48 -0.53
CA PHE A 221 -13.70 1.81 0.32
C PHE A 221 -13.98 0.78 1.44
N ILE A 222 -13.43 -0.44 1.38
CA ILE A 222 -13.61 -1.40 2.50
C ILE A 222 -12.97 -0.87 3.79
N TRP A 223 -11.94 -0.03 3.66
CA TRP A 223 -11.26 0.60 4.79
C TRP A 223 -12.01 1.80 5.37
N GLN A 224 -13.18 2.14 4.83
CA GLN A 224 -14.09 3.06 5.52
C GLN A 224 -14.70 2.41 6.76
N LEU A 225 -14.70 1.07 6.85
CA LEU A 225 -15.36 0.29 7.89
C LEU A 225 -16.85 0.59 8.00
N LEU A 226 -17.49 0.81 6.84
CA LEU A 226 -18.91 1.11 6.69
C LEU A 226 -19.58 0.05 5.84
N ASN A 227 -20.76 -0.38 6.26
CA ASN A 227 -21.57 -1.30 5.46
C ASN A 227 -22.25 -0.63 4.26
N TYR A 228 -22.36 0.69 4.28
CA TYR A 228 -22.82 1.50 3.16
C TYR A 228 -21.71 2.53 2.89
N PRO A 229 -20.74 2.19 2.02
CA PRO A 229 -19.60 3.06 1.79
C PRO A 229 -20.03 4.43 1.24
N VAL A 230 -19.38 5.47 1.74
CA VAL A 230 -19.45 6.83 1.20
C VAL A 230 -18.76 6.82 -0.16
N THR A 231 -19.47 7.24 -1.20
CA THR A 231 -18.91 7.37 -2.54
C THR A 231 -17.99 8.57 -2.65
N GLY A 232 -17.14 8.58 -3.67
CA GLY A 232 -16.35 9.75 -4.03
C GLY A 232 -17.22 11.00 -4.17
N ASP A 233 -18.39 10.92 -4.80
CA ASP A 233 -19.34 12.03 -4.91
C ASP A 233 -19.83 12.52 -3.54
N ALA A 234 -20.29 11.59 -2.70
CA ALA A 234 -20.80 11.92 -1.38
C ALA A 234 -19.73 12.51 -0.44
N PHE A 235 -18.45 12.17 -0.64
CA PHE A 235 -17.36 12.76 0.13
C PHE A 235 -17.08 14.21 -0.23
N TYR A 236 -17.50 14.68 -1.40
CA TYR A 236 -17.37 16.08 -1.79
C TYR A 236 -18.61 16.92 -1.41
N THR A 237 -19.68 16.27 -0.94
CA THR A 237 -20.87 16.96 -0.43
C THR A 237 -20.88 16.98 1.11
N MET A 238 -21.35 18.08 1.68
CA MET A 238 -21.44 18.27 3.13
C MET A 238 -22.91 18.32 3.57
N PRO A 239 -23.30 17.62 4.65
CA PRO A 239 -22.50 16.70 5.47
C PRO A 239 -22.30 15.34 4.79
N VAL A 240 -21.16 14.70 5.06
CA VAL A 240 -20.90 13.32 4.59
C VAL A 240 -21.82 12.36 5.34
N ARG A 241 -22.62 11.60 4.58
CA ARG A 241 -23.53 10.61 5.12
C ARG A 241 -23.43 9.32 4.30
N PRO A 242 -23.37 8.15 4.96
CA PRO A 242 -23.63 6.88 4.30
C PRO A 242 -25.03 6.91 3.66
N ASP A 243 -25.16 6.34 2.47
CA ASP A 243 -26.44 6.19 1.79
C ASP A 243 -26.83 4.71 1.74
N SER A 244 -27.92 4.36 2.44
CA SER A 244 -28.43 2.98 2.49
C SER A 244 -29.06 2.51 1.16
N SER A 245 -29.24 3.40 0.19
CA SER A 245 -29.64 3.04 -1.17
C SER A 245 -28.50 2.39 -1.97
N HIS A 246 -27.25 2.59 -1.54
CA HIS A 246 -26.08 1.98 -2.17
C HIS A 246 -25.91 0.51 -1.79
N VAL A 247 -25.11 -0.21 -2.59
CA VAL A 247 -24.81 -1.63 -2.39
C VAL A 247 -24.19 -1.85 -1.01
N TYR A 248 -24.80 -2.77 -0.27
CA TYR A 248 -24.30 -3.19 1.04
C TYR A 248 -22.93 -3.89 0.91
N CYS A 249 -21.93 -3.37 1.62
CA CYS A 249 -20.59 -3.92 1.70
C CYS A 249 -20.40 -4.64 3.05
N GLN A 250 -20.22 -5.95 3.03
CA GLN A 250 -19.70 -6.67 4.19
C GLN A 250 -18.19 -6.43 4.30
N TYR A 251 -17.79 -5.27 4.83
CA TYR A 251 -16.39 -4.86 4.82
C TYR A 251 -15.49 -5.84 5.59
N ALA A 252 -15.97 -6.41 6.70
CA ALA A 252 -15.20 -7.38 7.48
C ALA A 252 -14.91 -8.66 6.69
N ASP A 253 -15.91 -9.19 5.97
CA ASP A 253 -15.73 -10.35 5.09
C ASP A 253 -14.86 -10.00 3.88
N SER A 254 -15.00 -8.78 3.36
CA SER A 254 -14.17 -8.29 2.24
C SER A 254 -12.70 -8.16 2.62
N ILE A 255 -12.40 -7.65 3.82
CA ILE A 255 -11.04 -7.60 4.37
C ILE A 255 -10.50 -9.03 4.53
N LYS A 256 -11.27 -9.93 5.16
CA LYS A 256 -10.87 -11.32 5.34
C LYS A 256 -10.60 -12.03 4.00
N ALA A 257 -11.45 -11.80 3.00
CA ALA A 257 -11.27 -12.36 1.67
C ALA A 257 -10.00 -11.81 1.01
N MET A 258 -9.76 -10.50 1.12
CA MET A 258 -8.57 -9.85 0.57
C MET A 258 -7.27 -10.37 1.20
N GLU A 259 -7.25 -10.63 2.51
CA GLU A 259 -6.08 -11.20 3.22
C GLU A 259 -5.70 -12.60 2.72
N GLN A 260 -6.63 -13.34 2.10
CA GLN A 260 -6.38 -14.68 1.54
C GLN A 260 -6.06 -14.66 0.03
N MET A 261 -6.16 -13.50 -0.63
CA MET A 261 -5.88 -13.37 -2.06
C MET A 261 -4.38 -13.30 -2.33
N ASP A 262 -3.96 -13.80 -3.49
CA ASP A 262 -2.63 -13.48 -4.00
C ASP A 262 -2.49 -11.98 -4.28
N THR A 263 -1.27 -11.48 -4.29
CA THR A 263 -0.98 -10.04 -4.41
C THR A 263 -1.54 -9.42 -5.70
N ALA A 264 -1.58 -10.17 -6.82
CA ALA A 264 -2.12 -9.62 -8.06
C ALA A 264 -3.63 -9.43 -7.95
N LEU A 265 -4.34 -10.40 -7.38
CA LEU A 265 -5.77 -10.28 -7.13
C LEU A 265 -6.11 -9.20 -6.08
N GLN A 266 -5.25 -9.01 -5.07
CA GLN A 266 -5.38 -7.89 -4.12
C GLN A 266 -5.33 -6.54 -4.85
N TYR A 267 -4.34 -6.29 -5.72
CA TYR A 267 -4.29 -5.04 -6.49
C TYR A 267 -5.49 -4.89 -7.42
N ALA A 268 -5.87 -5.95 -8.13
CA ALA A 268 -7.00 -5.91 -9.06
C ALA A 268 -8.31 -5.53 -8.37
N THR A 269 -8.58 -6.13 -7.20
CA THR A 269 -9.82 -5.88 -6.47
C THR A 269 -9.84 -4.49 -5.82
N GLN A 270 -8.71 -4.01 -5.32
CA GLN A 270 -8.56 -2.62 -4.84
C GLN A 270 -8.80 -1.60 -5.97
N MET A 271 -8.18 -1.81 -7.13
CA MET A 271 -8.38 -0.94 -8.30
C MET A 271 -9.86 -0.90 -8.71
N ARG A 272 -10.51 -2.08 -8.81
CA ARG A 272 -11.94 -2.17 -9.14
C ARG A 272 -12.79 -1.39 -8.15
N ARG A 273 -12.53 -1.55 -6.85
CA ARG A 273 -13.27 -0.87 -5.79
C ARG A 273 -13.09 0.64 -5.84
N LEU A 274 -11.87 1.13 -6.07
CA LEU A 274 -11.60 2.55 -6.26
C LEU A 274 -12.35 3.12 -7.49
N VAL A 275 -12.28 2.42 -8.63
CA VAL A 275 -13.00 2.82 -9.84
C VAL A 275 -14.51 2.86 -9.60
N SER A 276 -15.08 1.83 -8.96
CA SER A 276 -16.51 1.78 -8.66
C SER A 276 -16.96 2.83 -7.65
N ASN A 277 -16.07 3.30 -6.76
CA ASN A 277 -16.38 4.33 -5.78
C ASN A 277 -16.29 5.75 -6.36
N GLY A 278 -15.79 5.90 -7.60
CA GLY A 278 -15.64 7.17 -8.30
C GLY A 278 -14.22 7.75 -8.21
N VAL A 279 -13.57 7.88 -9.36
CA VAL A 279 -12.25 8.52 -9.50
C VAL A 279 -12.42 10.05 -9.53
N LYS A 280 -12.24 10.70 -8.38
CA LYS A 280 -12.59 12.13 -8.19
C LYS A 280 -11.47 13.15 -8.35
N ASN A 281 -10.22 12.72 -8.16
CA ASN A 281 -9.09 13.62 -8.15
C ASN A 281 -7.83 12.93 -8.68
N THR A 282 -6.77 13.71 -8.86
CA THR A 282 -5.48 13.22 -9.36
C THR A 282 -4.82 12.23 -8.41
N LEU A 283 -5.16 12.24 -7.12
CA LEU A 283 -4.64 11.26 -6.16
C LEU A 283 -5.24 9.87 -6.41
N CYS A 284 -6.54 9.78 -6.74
CA CYS A 284 -7.16 8.52 -7.16
C CYS A 284 -6.49 7.97 -8.44
N VAL A 285 -6.27 8.84 -9.43
CA VAL A 285 -5.57 8.47 -10.67
C VAL A 285 -4.15 7.98 -10.39
N THR A 286 -3.41 8.70 -9.55
CA THR A 286 -2.04 8.34 -9.15
C THR A 286 -2.01 6.98 -8.44
N GLN A 287 -2.98 6.72 -7.55
CA GLN A 287 -3.07 5.44 -6.84
C GLN A 287 -3.38 4.27 -7.80
N LEU A 288 -4.26 4.46 -8.78
CA LEU A 288 -4.57 3.46 -9.81
C LEU A 288 -3.34 3.15 -10.67
N GLN A 289 -2.60 4.19 -11.10
CA GLN A 289 -1.35 4.03 -11.83
C GLN A 289 -0.31 3.27 -11.02
N TYR A 290 -0.17 3.59 -9.72
CA TYR A 290 0.72 2.88 -8.81
C TYR A 290 0.38 1.38 -8.74
N TRP A 291 -0.88 1.02 -8.51
CA TRP A 291 -1.30 -0.39 -8.45
C TRP A 291 -1.13 -1.11 -9.80
N ARG A 292 -1.38 -0.42 -10.92
CA ARG A 292 -1.11 -0.96 -12.26
C ARG A 292 0.37 -1.29 -12.45
N ILE A 293 1.27 -0.37 -12.08
CA ILE A 293 2.72 -0.58 -12.16
C ILE A 293 3.14 -1.74 -11.27
N LYS A 294 2.56 -1.90 -10.07
CA LYS A 294 2.83 -3.05 -9.20
C LYS A 294 2.41 -4.38 -9.85
N LEU A 295 1.25 -4.43 -10.50
CA LEU A 295 0.83 -5.59 -11.28
C LEU A 295 1.78 -5.89 -12.44
N GLN A 296 2.23 -4.87 -13.17
CA GLN A 296 3.21 -5.03 -14.25
C GLN A 296 4.55 -5.56 -13.71
N ASN A 297 5.02 -5.06 -12.56
CA ASN A 297 6.24 -5.56 -11.93
C ASN A 297 6.12 -7.03 -11.53
N LEU A 298 4.96 -7.46 -11.02
CA LEU A 298 4.70 -8.89 -10.76
C LEU A 298 4.76 -9.71 -12.07
N ALA A 299 4.21 -9.18 -13.17
CA ALA A 299 4.32 -9.83 -14.47
C ALA A 299 5.79 -9.92 -14.97
N VAL A 300 6.61 -8.90 -14.71
CA VAL A 300 8.06 -8.92 -15.03
C VAL A 300 8.78 -10.03 -14.27
N VAL A 301 8.41 -10.27 -13.00
CA VAL A 301 9.01 -11.35 -12.20
C VAL A 301 8.77 -12.72 -12.85
N ASP A 302 7.52 -13.04 -13.22
CA ASP A 302 7.20 -14.32 -13.87
C ASP A 302 7.81 -14.41 -15.27
N TYR A 303 7.79 -13.31 -16.04
CA TYR A 303 8.43 -13.26 -17.35
C TYR A 303 9.92 -13.60 -17.25
N ASN A 304 10.64 -12.98 -16.31
CA ASN A 304 12.05 -13.24 -16.06
C ASN A 304 12.28 -14.69 -15.63
N ALA A 305 11.41 -15.25 -14.78
CA ALA A 305 11.46 -16.66 -14.39
C ALA A 305 11.31 -17.60 -15.61
N GLY A 306 10.36 -17.30 -16.50
CA GLY A 306 10.16 -18.03 -17.75
C GLY A 306 11.37 -17.96 -18.69
N VAL A 307 11.93 -16.76 -18.89
CA VAL A 307 13.13 -16.55 -19.72
C VAL A 307 14.34 -17.28 -19.13
N MET A 308 14.56 -17.20 -17.81
CA MET A 308 15.63 -17.93 -17.14
C MET A 308 15.48 -19.45 -17.29
N GLY A 309 14.25 -19.97 -17.13
CA GLY A 309 13.95 -21.39 -17.36
C GLY A 309 14.27 -21.81 -18.79
N PHE A 310 13.88 -21.00 -19.76
CA PHE A 310 14.13 -21.27 -21.17
C PHE A 310 15.63 -21.25 -21.50
N ASN A 311 16.38 -20.29 -20.95
CA ASN A 311 17.83 -20.24 -21.13
C ASN A 311 18.52 -21.49 -20.57
N LYS A 312 18.05 -22.03 -19.43
CA LYS A 312 18.55 -23.31 -18.90
C LYS A 312 18.25 -24.48 -19.83
N TYR A 313 17.05 -24.53 -20.40
CA TYR A 313 16.71 -25.52 -21.43
C TYR A 313 17.64 -25.40 -22.65
N ILE A 314 17.84 -24.19 -23.16
CA ILE A 314 18.70 -23.95 -24.33
C ILE A 314 20.16 -24.33 -24.05
N ASP A 315 20.69 -24.03 -22.86
CA ASP A 315 22.04 -24.48 -22.46
C ASP A 315 22.15 -26.02 -22.46
N TYR A 316 21.14 -26.69 -21.90
CA TYR A 316 21.09 -28.15 -21.88
C TYR A 316 20.91 -28.77 -23.28
N TYR A 317 20.09 -28.15 -24.13
CA TYR A 317 19.93 -28.48 -25.55
C TYR A 317 21.25 -28.35 -26.31
N ASN A 318 21.98 -27.24 -26.11
CA ASN A 318 23.28 -27.00 -26.75
C ASN A 318 24.36 -28.01 -26.30
N LYS A 319 24.22 -28.57 -25.09
CA LYS A 319 25.02 -29.69 -24.59
C LYS A 319 24.52 -31.05 -25.09
N GLN A 320 23.64 -31.07 -26.09
CA GLN A 320 23.04 -32.27 -26.67
C GLN A 320 22.38 -33.16 -25.62
N PHE A 321 21.72 -32.54 -24.63
CA PHE A 321 21.05 -33.22 -23.52
C PHE A 321 22.01 -34.11 -22.69
N ARG A 322 23.20 -33.59 -22.39
CA ARG A 322 24.18 -34.25 -21.52
C ARG A 322 24.35 -33.52 -20.18
N PRO A 323 24.35 -34.23 -19.03
CA PRO A 323 24.13 -35.67 -18.88
C PRO A 323 22.69 -36.08 -19.21
N ALA A 324 22.47 -37.32 -19.63
CA ALA A 324 21.15 -37.80 -20.04
C ALA A 324 20.12 -37.68 -18.90
N ARG A 325 18.92 -37.23 -19.23
CA ARG A 325 17.77 -37.09 -18.33
C ARG A 325 16.54 -37.76 -18.97
N PRO A 326 15.56 -38.23 -18.19
CA PRO A 326 14.31 -38.74 -18.73
C PRO A 326 13.60 -37.69 -19.59
N ASP A 327 12.99 -38.11 -20.69
CA ASP A 327 12.29 -37.24 -21.64
C ASP A 327 11.23 -36.36 -20.94
N ALA A 328 10.52 -36.92 -19.95
CA ALA A 328 9.55 -36.20 -19.12
C ALA A 328 10.18 -35.04 -18.32
N GLU A 329 11.43 -35.19 -17.86
CA GLU A 329 12.15 -34.12 -17.15
C GLU A 329 12.49 -32.98 -18.11
N ILE A 330 12.93 -33.31 -19.33
CA ILE A 330 13.27 -32.33 -20.38
C ILE A 330 12.02 -31.56 -20.82
N GLN A 331 10.91 -32.27 -21.03
CA GLN A 331 9.63 -31.65 -21.34
C GLN A 331 9.14 -30.75 -20.21
N GLY A 332 9.33 -31.19 -18.96
CA GLY A 332 9.01 -30.42 -17.76
C GLY A 332 9.71 -29.06 -17.71
N MET A 333 10.94 -28.95 -18.23
CA MET A 333 11.65 -27.66 -18.31
C MET A 333 10.87 -26.63 -19.14
N LEU A 334 10.38 -27.03 -20.31
CA LEU A 334 9.60 -26.15 -21.19
C LEU A 334 8.19 -25.89 -20.64
N THR A 335 7.54 -26.90 -20.06
CA THR A 335 6.23 -26.75 -19.41
C THR A 335 6.28 -25.69 -18.30
N GLN A 336 7.34 -25.67 -17.49
CA GLN A 336 7.52 -24.63 -16.48
C GLN A 336 7.69 -23.24 -17.10
N CYS A 337 8.39 -23.12 -18.23
CA CYS A 337 8.48 -21.84 -18.96
C CYS A 337 7.10 -21.36 -19.41
N THR A 338 6.29 -22.26 -19.99
CA THR A 338 4.92 -21.97 -20.44
C THR A 338 4.03 -21.51 -19.28
N ILE A 339 4.10 -22.17 -18.11
CA ILE A 339 3.36 -21.77 -16.90
C ILE A 339 3.74 -20.34 -16.46
N GLN A 340 5.04 -20.03 -16.38
CA GLN A 340 5.52 -18.72 -15.94
C GLN A 340 5.13 -17.60 -16.93
N LEU A 341 5.32 -17.84 -18.22
CA LEU A 341 4.95 -16.86 -19.25
C LEU A 341 3.44 -16.64 -19.32
N LYS A 342 2.62 -17.68 -19.08
CA LYS A 342 1.18 -17.53 -18.95
C LYS A 342 0.82 -16.69 -17.72
N ALA A 343 1.44 -16.96 -16.57
CA ALA A 343 1.21 -16.18 -15.35
C ALA A 343 1.56 -14.69 -15.54
N ALA A 344 2.63 -14.38 -16.27
CA ALA A 344 2.99 -13.03 -16.66
C ALA A 344 1.91 -12.37 -17.53
N ALA A 345 1.43 -13.07 -18.56
CA ALA A 345 0.37 -12.59 -19.45
C ALA A 345 -0.94 -12.34 -18.69
N ASP A 346 -1.35 -13.27 -17.82
CA ASP A 346 -2.58 -13.15 -17.02
C ASP A 346 -2.54 -11.89 -16.13
N LYS A 347 -1.41 -11.59 -15.49
CA LYS A 347 -1.24 -10.37 -14.68
C LYS A 347 -1.36 -9.09 -15.51
N LEU A 348 -0.85 -9.08 -16.75
CA LEU A 348 -1.04 -7.94 -17.66
C LEU A 348 -2.50 -7.82 -18.12
N ASN A 349 -3.20 -8.92 -18.34
CA ASN A 349 -4.63 -8.90 -18.69
C ASN A 349 -5.46 -8.34 -17.52
N ILE A 350 -5.14 -8.74 -16.30
CA ILE A 350 -5.76 -8.20 -15.09
C ILE A 350 -5.54 -6.68 -15.00
N ALA A 351 -4.30 -6.22 -15.18
CA ALA A 351 -3.94 -4.81 -15.12
C ALA A 351 -4.66 -3.97 -16.19
N GLU A 352 -4.75 -4.49 -17.42
CA GLU A 352 -5.44 -3.85 -18.54
C GLU A 352 -6.94 -3.68 -18.28
N ALA A 353 -7.57 -4.71 -17.69
CA ALA A 353 -9.01 -4.75 -17.49
C ALA A 353 -9.53 -3.81 -16.40
N GLN A 354 -8.67 -3.33 -15.47
CA GLN A 354 -9.16 -2.54 -14.33
C GLN A 354 -9.33 -1.05 -14.63
N TRP A 355 -8.37 -0.42 -15.33
CA TRP A 355 -8.38 1.04 -15.50
C TRP A 355 -7.46 1.51 -16.64
N GLU A 356 -8.03 2.21 -17.63
CA GLU A 356 -7.35 2.87 -18.77
C GLU A 356 -6.36 2.00 -19.58
N GLY A 357 -6.46 0.67 -19.48
CA GLY A 357 -5.58 -0.25 -20.17
C GLY A 357 -4.11 -0.19 -19.72
N LEU A 358 -3.23 -0.82 -20.50
CA LEU A 358 -1.79 -0.81 -20.25
C LEU A 358 -1.15 0.48 -20.76
N ASP A 359 -0.20 1.03 -20.00
CA ASP A 359 0.75 2.02 -20.51
C ASP A 359 1.74 1.41 -21.51
N GLU A 360 2.62 2.27 -22.05
CA GLU A 360 3.63 1.86 -23.02
C GLU A 360 4.53 0.73 -22.52
N SER A 361 4.94 0.78 -21.25
CA SER A 361 5.79 -0.24 -20.65
C SER A 361 5.07 -1.59 -20.55
N GLY A 362 3.80 -1.59 -20.14
CA GLY A 362 2.97 -2.79 -20.12
C GLY A 362 2.74 -3.38 -21.51
N ARG A 363 2.49 -2.53 -22.52
CA ARG A 363 2.33 -2.98 -23.92
C ARG A 363 3.64 -3.56 -24.48
N ALA A 364 4.78 -2.97 -24.15
CA ALA A 364 6.09 -3.49 -24.53
C ALA A 364 6.37 -4.86 -23.89
N LEU A 365 6.10 -5.00 -22.59
CA LEU A 365 6.25 -6.28 -21.89
C LEU A 365 5.31 -7.34 -22.46
N ARG A 366 4.07 -6.99 -22.83
CA ARG A 366 3.15 -7.93 -23.49
C ARG A 366 3.74 -8.49 -24.79
N ARG A 367 4.32 -7.64 -25.64
CA ARG A 367 4.98 -8.09 -26.87
C ARG A 367 6.13 -9.07 -26.56
N GLN A 368 6.96 -8.74 -25.57
CA GLN A 368 8.06 -9.60 -25.14
C GLN A 368 7.59 -10.97 -24.62
N ILE A 369 6.48 -11.00 -23.86
CA ILE A 369 5.86 -12.24 -23.38
C ILE A 369 5.36 -13.06 -24.57
N THR A 370 4.62 -12.46 -25.50
CA THR A 370 4.10 -13.14 -26.70
C THR A 370 5.23 -13.75 -27.55
N ASP A 371 6.29 -12.98 -27.80
CA ASP A 371 7.46 -13.45 -28.57
C ASP A 371 8.15 -14.62 -27.88
N MET A 372 8.26 -14.57 -26.55
CA MET A 372 8.87 -15.64 -25.76
C MET A 372 7.99 -16.89 -25.73
N GLN A 373 6.67 -16.75 -25.59
CA GLN A 373 5.72 -17.86 -25.67
C GLN A 373 5.82 -18.59 -27.02
N ALA A 374 5.94 -17.85 -28.13
CA ALA A 374 6.15 -18.44 -29.44
C ALA A 374 7.45 -19.26 -29.51
N LYS A 375 8.56 -18.74 -28.97
CA LYS A 375 9.84 -19.45 -28.92
C LYS A 375 9.78 -20.73 -28.09
N VAL A 376 9.14 -20.69 -26.92
CA VAL A 376 8.96 -21.88 -26.07
C VAL A 376 8.14 -22.92 -26.82
N LYS A 377 7.01 -22.52 -27.41
CA LYS A 377 6.13 -23.41 -28.18
C LYS A 377 6.85 -24.10 -29.34
N THR A 378 7.68 -23.38 -30.09
CA THR A 378 8.49 -23.98 -31.16
C THR A 378 9.43 -25.07 -30.63
N GLN A 379 10.03 -24.88 -29.46
CA GLN A 379 10.88 -25.89 -28.83
C GLN A 379 10.09 -27.08 -28.29
N GLU A 380 8.89 -26.85 -27.74
CA GLU A 380 7.99 -27.92 -27.29
C GLU A 380 7.59 -28.82 -28.47
N GLU A 381 7.18 -28.23 -29.59
CA GLU A 381 6.82 -28.95 -30.82
C GLU A 381 8.01 -29.74 -31.38
N TRP A 382 9.21 -29.14 -31.39
CA TRP A 382 10.43 -29.85 -31.80
C TRP A 382 10.73 -31.05 -30.90
N LEU A 383 10.63 -30.87 -29.59
CA LEU A 383 10.94 -31.90 -28.60
C LEU A 383 9.98 -33.09 -28.72
N GLN A 384 8.68 -32.82 -28.92
CA GLN A 384 7.67 -33.85 -29.17
C GLN A 384 8.00 -34.70 -30.41
N GLN A 385 8.45 -34.07 -31.50
CA GLN A 385 8.87 -34.79 -32.70
C GLN A 385 10.16 -35.59 -32.47
N HIS A 386 11.10 -35.04 -31.69
CA HIS A 386 12.38 -35.70 -31.40
C HIS A 386 12.18 -36.98 -30.58
N PHE A 387 11.34 -36.95 -29.54
CA PHE A 387 11.07 -38.12 -28.70
C PHE A 387 10.24 -39.18 -29.44
N SER A 388 9.27 -38.78 -30.26
CA SER A 388 8.47 -39.70 -31.08
C SER A 388 9.34 -40.55 -32.02
N LYS A 389 10.43 -39.98 -32.57
CA LYS A 389 11.37 -40.69 -33.45
C LYS A 389 12.35 -41.62 -32.72
N LYS A 390 12.41 -41.55 -31.40
CA LYS A 390 13.31 -42.35 -30.55
C LYS A 390 12.61 -43.62 -30.03
N ALA A 391 11.28 -43.61 -30.04
CA ALA A 391 10.42 -44.69 -29.54
C ALA A 391 9.99 -45.69 -30.62
N GLY A 392 10.16 -45.36 -31.90
CA GLY A 392 9.99 -46.26 -33.04
C GLY A 392 11.32 -46.52 -33.72
#